data_AF-A0A4T0FMU3-F1
#
_entry.id   AF-A0A4T0FMU3-F1
#
_cell.length_a   1.000
_cell.length_b   1.000
_cell.length_c   1.000
_cell.angle_alpha   90.00
_cell.angle_beta   90.00
_cell.angle_gamma   90.00
#
_symmetry.space_group_name_H-M   'P 1'
#
loop_
_entity.id
_entity.type
_entity.pdbx_description
1 polymer ?
#
loop_
_entity_poly.entity_id
_entity_poly.type
_entity_poly.pdbx_seq_one_letter_code
_entity_poly.pdbx_strand_id
1 'polypeptide(L)'
;MGSLKRATTKLTSRSGWFGDKSFNYTNLFAPQFPYNLPRRQRKMLRPSPFFSLDSNLPIVLLLIAGLQHALACLAGACSWIQVITPPMIISQTLNFSNDLQSYMVSASLICSGILSIVQMLHTRIPYTNKYIGTGIVTIVGVSFNTIPVFTSMADRMYSNGTCPNNTDGSRAACPEAYGYFIGTCMLASLFEIGVSLLPATVIKKACPPVVSSTVIIMIACQLLQSSGFSNWSGGDCTENCPSADAPRPLPYGAIEFIGLGFLAVVTILFVEIFGSPFMKSGSLIIALAVGSTVGCACNYCVNKIRDSPAITFLWVHTFKLKVDPPSILPILAVYLINSVEALGDITAASEASRLSVGGSEFDERIQGGILADGLAGILAGAMTQAPMSVFAQNNGIIALTRVANRSAGLVCAGYLILFGVLGKISGVFISIPKPVLGGVTSFLFANVLVSGVRILSRISWQRRDRIILATAWTFAFGVLLVPEWSAHFFRGVDTNGNEALEGWLETIETVVSTPSILGCLVAMSMNLIMPEDVDEESKDASDMEQGINENRNTITEIPSTAQSTQSQLEK
;
A
#
# COMPACT_ATOMS: atom_id res chain seq x y z
N MET A 1 1.76 28.18 -25.43
CA MET A 1 2.89 29.15 -25.37
C MET A 1 3.29 29.60 -23.95
N GLY A 2 2.41 29.61 -22.94
CA GLY A 2 2.78 30.00 -21.56
C GLY A 2 3.66 29.00 -20.79
N SER A 3 3.50 27.68 -21.02
CA SER A 3 4.26 26.63 -20.34
C SER A 3 5.75 26.61 -20.72
N LEU A 4 6.06 26.71 -22.02
CA LEU A 4 7.45 26.75 -22.53
C LEU A 4 8.21 28.00 -22.07
N LYS A 5 7.59 29.19 -22.08
CA LYS A 5 8.23 30.41 -21.56
C LYS A 5 8.47 30.34 -20.04
N ARG A 6 7.57 29.70 -19.27
CA ARG A 6 7.80 29.46 -17.82
C ARG A 6 8.93 28.47 -17.57
N ALA A 7 9.04 27.42 -18.38
CA ALA A 7 10.12 26.43 -18.28
C ALA A 7 11.49 27.06 -18.60
N THR A 8 11.58 27.86 -19.67
CA THR A 8 12.84 28.54 -20.04
C THR A 8 13.26 29.58 -19.00
N THR A 9 12.31 30.33 -18.42
CA THR A 9 12.61 31.32 -17.37
C THR A 9 13.03 30.66 -16.05
N LYS A 10 12.47 29.47 -15.71
CA LYS A 10 12.91 28.67 -14.55
C LYS A 10 14.32 28.11 -14.72
N LEU A 11 14.66 27.64 -15.93
CA LEU A 11 15.98 27.06 -16.22
C LEU A 11 17.10 28.11 -16.28
N THR A 12 16.79 29.35 -16.68
CA THR A 12 17.78 30.43 -16.90
C THR A 12 17.97 31.39 -15.73
N SER A 13 17.03 31.46 -14.77
CA SER A 13 17.13 32.40 -13.64
C SER A 13 17.64 31.78 -12.34
N ARG A 14 18.53 32.49 -11.62
CA ARG A 14 19.06 32.09 -10.30
C ARG A 14 17.95 31.94 -9.24
N SER A 15 16.89 32.73 -9.35
CA SER A 15 15.67 32.63 -8.53
C SER A 15 14.81 31.40 -8.87
N GLY A 16 14.83 30.91 -10.12
CA GLY A 16 14.19 29.66 -10.51
C GLY A 16 14.87 28.41 -9.95
N TRP A 17 16.19 28.44 -9.79
CA TRP A 17 16.96 27.34 -9.21
C TRP A 17 16.90 27.31 -7.68
N PHE A 18 17.23 28.42 -7.01
CA PHE A 18 17.41 28.45 -5.55
C PHE A 18 16.22 29.04 -4.77
N GLY A 19 15.24 29.64 -5.46
CA GLY A 19 14.16 30.41 -4.83
C GLY A 19 14.66 31.73 -4.23
N ASP A 20 13.76 32.47 -3.59
CA ASP A 20 14.16 33.62 -2.77
C ASP A 20 14.89 33.16 -1.50
N LYS A 21 15.76 34.02 -0.95
CA LYS A 21 16.61 33.78 0.23
C LYS A 21 15.86 33.41 1.53
N SER A 22 14.53 33.25 1.49
CA SER A 22 13.66 32.89 2.61
C SER A 22 13.53 31.38 2.85
N PHE A 23 13.98 30.53 1.92
CA PHE A 23 13.98 29.07 2.10
C PHE A 23 15.15 28.61 2.98
N ASN A 24 14.84 28.27 4.23
CA ASN A 24 15.84 27.88 5.23
C ASN A 24 16.09 26.36 5.17
N TYR A 25 16.94 25.92 4.23
CA TYR A 25 17.28 24.51 4.00
C TYR A 25 17.86 23.80 5.23
N THR A 26 18.45 24.56 6.17
CA THR A 26 19.04 24.05 7.42
C THR A 26 18.01 23.36 8.32
N ASN A 27 16.74 23.76 8.25
CA ASN A 27 15.67 23.14 9.05
C ASN A 27 15.26 21.74 8.55
N LEU A 28 15.60 21.38 7.30
CA LEU A 28 15.26 20.07 6.73
C LEU A 28 16.19 18.98 7.27
N PHE A 29 17.45 19.32 7.53
CA PHE A 29 18.51 18.39 7.92
C PHE A 29 18.88 18.44 9.41
N ALA A 30 18.43 19.45 10.16
CA ALA A 30 18.75 19.56 11.59
C ALA A 30 18.03 18.48 12.42
N PRO A 31 18.74 17.74 13.30
CA PRO A 31 18.14 16.76 14.20
C PRO A 31 17.24 17.46 15.24
N GLN A 32 16.11 16.83 15.57
CA GLN A 32 15.17 17.34 16.56
C GLN A 32 15.41 16.62 17.89
N PHE A 33 16.03 17.29 18.85
CA PHE A 33 16.18 16.75 20.21
C PHE A 33 14.89 16.96 21.02
N PRO A 34 14.22 15.89 21.49
CA PRO A 34 12.94 16.01 22.18
C PRO A 34 13.07 16.61 23.60
N TYR A 35 14.25 16.57 24.22
CA TYR A 35 14.47 17.03 25.59
C TYR A 35 15.27 18.34 25.64
N ASN A 36 14.69 19.35 26.32
CA ASN A 36 15.29 20.63 26.71
C ASN A 36 15.87 21.54 25.59
N LEU A 37 15.05 21.93 24.62
CA LEU A 37 15.38 23.04 23.71
C LEU A 37 15.05 24.41 24.34
N PRO A 38 16.01 25.35 24.44
CA PRO A 38 15.76 26.74 24.85
C PRO A 38 14.68 27.40 23.98
N ARG A 39 13.86 28.30 24.56
CA ARG A 39 12.77 29.03 23.85
C ARG A 39 13.19 29.68 22.52
N ARG A 40 14.48 29.99 22.35
CA ARG A 40 15.07 30.57 21.12
C ARG A 40 15.13 29.57 19.95
N GLN A 41 15.34 28.27 20.21
CA GLN A 41 15.32 27.21 19.19
C GLN A 41 13.91 26.73 18.82
N ARG A 42 12.91 26.88 19.72
CA ARG A 42 11.49 26.67 19.36
C ARG A 42 11.01 27.61 18.24
N LYS A 43 11.60 28.82 18.13
CA LYS A 43 11.32 29.76 17.01
C LYS A 43 11.97 29.32 15.68
N MET A 44 13.01 28.50 15.70
CA MET A 44 13.63 27.92 14.49
C MET A 44 12.85 26.71 13.97
N LEU A 45 12.21 25.95 14.86
CA LEU A 45 11.26 24.87 14.53
C LEU A 45 9.89 25.42 14.09
N ARG A 46 9.86 26.41 13.21
CA ARG A 46 8.62 26.71 12.48
C ARG A 46 8.32 25.50 11.61
N PRO A 47 7.11 24.93 11.69
CA PRO A 47 6.81 23.79 10.86
C PRO A 47 6.85 24.24 9.40
N SER A 48 7.31 23.36 8.50
CA SER A 48 7.49 23.70 7.08
C SER A 48 6.20 24.31 6.52
N PRO A 49 6.31 25.33 5.64
CA PRO A 49 5.14 25.85 4.95
C PRO A 49 4.50 24.71 4.13
N PHE A 50 3.17 24.65 4.14
CA PHE A 50 2.45 23.64 3.37
C PHE A 50 2.49 24.00 1.89
N PHE A 51 3.04 23.11 1.08
CA PHE A 51 3.11 23.27 -0.36
C PHE A 51 1.93 22.54 -1.01
N SER A 52 1.00 23.32 -1.55
CA SER A 52 -0.19 22.84 -2.25
C SER A 52 0.15 22.19 -3.60
N LEU A 53 -0.84 21.48 -4.16
CA LEU A 53 -0.74 20.66 -5.36
C LEU A 53 -0.03 21.32 -6.54
N ASP A 54 -0.46 22.54 -6.89
CA ASP A 54 0.01 23.32 -8.05
C ASP A 54 0.95 24.48 -7.66
N SER A 55 1.57 24.41 -6.49
CA SER A 55 2.50 25.44 -6.05
C SER A 55 3.76 25.49 -6.94
N ASN A 56 4.25 26.70 -7.24
CA ASN A 56 5.49 26.86 -8.01
C ASN A 56 6.70 26.72 -7.08
N LEU A 57 7.32 25.53 -7.08
CA LEU A 57 8.57 25.28 -6.35
C LEU A 57 9.80 25.66 -7.20
N PRO A 58 10.89 26.14 -6.56
CA PRO A 58 12.23 26.23 -7.17
C PRO A 58 12.74 24.84 -7.57
N ILE A 59 13.58 24.75 -8.60
CA ILE A 59 14.05 23.47 -9.14
C ILE A 59 14.86 22.69 -8.09
N VAL A 60 15.74 23.34 -7.32
CA VAL A 60 16.55 22.64 -6.32
C VAL A 60 15.67 22.11 -5.18
N LEU A 61 14.71 22.90 -4.70
CA LEU A 61 13.75 22.44 -3.70
C LEU A 61 12.87 21.32 -4.26
N LEU A 62 12.49 21.39 -5.53
CA LEU A 62 11.72 20.34 -6.20
C LEU A 62 12.53 19.05 -6.35
N LEU A 63 13.81 19.13 -6.67
CA LEU A 63 14.71 17.99 -6.73
C LEU A 63 14.97 17.40 -5.35
N ILE A 64 15.17 18.22 -4.33
CA ILE A 64 15.36 17.76 -2.94
C ILE A 64 14.05 17.17 -2.40
N ALA A 65 12.91 17.82 -2.63
CA ALA A 65 11.61 17.32 -2.17
C ALA A 65 11.21 16.07 -2.96
N GLY A 66 11.44 16.03 -4.27
CA GLY A 66 11.23 14.84 -5.09
C GLY A 66 12.19 13.72 -4.73
N LEU A 67 13.45 14.03 -4.39
CA LEU A 67 14.40 13.08 -3.81
C LEU A 67 13.97 12.69 -2.40
N GLN A 68 13.33 13.56 -1.61
CA GLN A 68 12.83 13.22 -0.29
C GLN A 68 11.58 12.34 -0.41
N HIS A 69 10.65 12.59 -1.34
CA HIS A 69 9.55 11.69 -1.65
C HIS A 69 10.09 10.39 -2.23
N ALA A 70 11.09 10.44 -3.11
CA ALA A 70 11.79 9.27 -3.61
C ALA A 70 12.38 8.55 -2.43
N LEU A 71 13.36 9.09 -1.70
CA LEU A 71 13.91 8.67 -0.40
C LEU A 71 12.89 8.56 0.73
N ALA A 72 11.60 8.77 0.58
CA ALA A 72 10.63 8.48 1.63
C ALA A 72 9.73 7.34 1.20
N CYS A 73 9.46 7.18 -0.08
CA CYS A 73 9.05 5.91 -0.65
C CYS A 73 10.20 4.90 -0.56
N LEU A 74 11.41 5.38 -0.75
CA LEU A 74 12.65 4.64 -0.78
C LEU A 74 13.18 4.50 0.66
N ALA A 75 13.50 5.57 1.38
CA ALA A 75 13.99 5.47 2.76
C ALA A 75 12.89 5.28 3.83
N GLY A 76 11.64 5.66 3.55
CA GLY A 76 10.48 5.17 4.28
C GLY A 76 10.16 3.83 3.66
N ALA A 77 11.06 2.88 3.95
CA ALA A 77 11.38 1.66 3.19
C ALA A 77 10.21 0.74 2.92
N CYS A 78 8.98 1.13 3.26
CA CYS A 78 7.78 0.51 2.82
C CYS A 78 7.62 0.47 1.29
N SER A 79 8.11 1.43 0.48
CA SER A 79 7.97 1.29 -0.98
C SER A 79 9.06 0.42 -1.59
N TRP A 80 10.34 0.40 -1.18
CA TRP A 80 11.22 -0.69 -1.66
C TRP A 80 10.83 -2.02 -1.05
N ILE A 81 10.42 -2.09 0.22
CA ILE A 81 9.95 -3.36 0.76
C ILE A 81 8.68 -3.76 -0.02
N GLN A 82 7.71 -2.89 -0.31
CA GLN A 82 6.57 -3.26 -1.16
C GLN A 82 6.92 -3.50 -2.63
N VAL A 83 7.91 -2.83 -3.20
CA VAL A 83 8.24 -2.96 -4.63
C VAL A 83 9.20 -4.13 -4.83
N ILE A 84 10.13 -4.38 -3.89
CA ILE A 84 11.13 -5.45 -3.92
C ILE A 84 10.64 -6.72 -3.20
N THR A 85 9.96 -6.62 -2.05
CA THR A 85 9.64 -7.78 -1.20
C THR A 85 8.65 -8.73 -1.84
N PRO A 86 7.57 -8.30 -2.52
CA PRO A 86 6.76 -9.25 -3.26
C PRO A 86 7.58 -9.94 -4.35
N PRO A 87 8.36 -9.26 -5.23
CA PRO A 87 9.29 -9.95 -6.12
C PRO A 87 10.29 -10.87 -5.42
N MET A 88 10.85 -10.48 -4.27
CA MET A 88 11.79 -11.31 -3.49
C MET A 88 11.10 -12.53 -2.88
N ILE A 89 9.91 -12.38 -2.30
CA ILE A 89 9.12 -13.47 -1.73
C ILE A 89 8.72 -14.41 -2.86
N ILE A 90 8.12 -13.90 -3.93
CA ILE A 90 7.71 -14.68 -5.12
C ILE A 90 8.90 -15.47 -5.67
N SER A 91 10.04 -14.82 -5.84
CA SER A 91 11.24 -15.45 -6.38
C SER A 91 11.90 -16.45 -5.42
N GLN A 92 11.78 -16.24 -4.10
CA GLN A 92 12.21 -17.21 -3.09
C GLN A 92 11.28 -18.42 -3.04
N THR A 93 9.96 -18.22 -3.10
CA THR A 93 8.94 -19.28 -3.17
C THR A 93 9.16 -20.18 -4.39
N LEU A 94 9.56 -19.60 -5.53
CA LEU A 94 9.88 -20.33 -6.77
C LEU A 94 11.35 -20.69 -6.92
N ASN A 95 12.20 -20.45 -5.92
CA ASN A 95 13.64 -20.76 -5.94
C ASN A 95 14.41 -20.25 -7.19
N PHE A 96 14.16 -19.00 -7.58
CA PHE A 96 14.80 -18.36 -8.73
C PHE A 96 16.28 -18.02 -8.49
N SER A 97 17.07 -17.97 -9.58
CA SER A 97 18.47 -17.56 -9.53
C SER A 97 18.64 -16.09 -9.10
N ASN A 98 19.80 -15.76 -8.51
CA ASN A 98 20.12 -14.39 -8.07
C ASN A 98 20.02 -13.35 -9.21
N ASP A 99 20.32 -13.75 -10.44
CA ASP A 99 20.20 -12.90 -11.63
C ASP A 99 18.75 -12.53 -11.92
N LEU A 100 17.85 -13.52 -11.88
CA LEU A 100 16.43 -13.31 -12.11
C LEU A 100 15.79 -12.51 -10.97
N GLN A 101 16.21 -12.76 -9.72
CA GLN A 101 15.83 -11.94 -8.57
C GLN A 101 16.22 -10.47 -8.79
N SER A 102 17.49 -10.22 -9.16
CA SER A 102 18.02 -8.87 -9.41
C SER A 102 17.25 -8.15 -10.49
N TYR A 103 16.92 -8.87 -11.57
CA TYR A 103 16.08 -8.36 -12.64
C TYR A 103 14.69 -7.96 -12.15
N MET A 104 14.01 -8.84 -11.40
CA MET A 104 12.65 -8.56 -10.92
C MET A 104 12.62 -7.35 -9.98
N VAL A 105 13.63 -7.22 -9.11
CA VAL A 105 13.82 -6.03 -8.26
C VAL A 105 13.96 -4.76 -9.11
N SER A 106 14.86 -4.75 -10.09
CA SER A 106 15.04 -3.60 -10.98
C SER A 106 13.78 -3.27 -11.79
N ALA A 107 13.16 -4.29 -12.38
CA ALA A 107 11.96 -4.14 -13.20
C ALA A 107 10.77 -3.59 -12.40
N SER A 108 10.61 -4.01 -11.14
CA SER A 108 9.59 -3.51 -10.23
C SER A 108 9.72 -2.00 -9.97
N LEU A 109 10.95 -1.49 -9.79
CA LEU A 109 11.22 -0.06 -9.55
C LEU A 109 10.94 0.79 -10.79
N ILE A 110 11.37 0.32 -11.97
CA ILE A 110 11.12 1.02 -13.23
C ILE A 110 9.60 1.06 -13.49
N CYS A 111 8.91 -0.07 -13.29
CA CYS A 111 7.49 -0.20 -13.52
C CYS A 111 6.68 0.67 -12.54
N SER A 112 6.99 0.61 -11.24
CA SER A 112 6.41 1.49 -10.21
C SER A 112 6.57 2.97 -10.55
N GLY A 113 7.75 3.40 -11.01
CA GLY A 113 7.97 4.78 -11.45
C GLY A 113 7.10 5.18 -12.64
N ILE A 114 7.01 4.33 -13.67
CA ILE A 114 6.19 4.61 -14.86
C ILE A 114 4.70 4.66 -14.50
N LEU A 115 4.21 3.69 -13.72
CA LEU A 115 2.79 3.63 -13.35
C LEU A 115 2.41 4.71 -12.34
N SER A 116 3.32 5.12 -11.46
CA SER A 116 3.12 6.29 -10.60
C SER A 116 2.93 7.57 -11.43
N ILE A 117 3.65 7.73 -12.55
CA ILE A 117 3.43 8.84 -13.47
C ILE A 117 2.00 8.77 -14.03
N VAL A 118 1.56 7.59 -14.49
CA VAL A 118 0.19 7.38 -15.01
C VAL A 118 -0.86 7.70 -13.95
N GLN A 119 -0.68 7.26 -12.71
CA GLN A 119 -1.60 7.50 -11.59
C GLN A 119 -1.70 8.98 -11.21
N MET A 120 -0.58 9.70 -11.25
CA MET A 120 -0.52 11.13 -10.99
C MET A 120 -0.99 11.96 -12.18
N LEU A 121 -1.11 11.40 -13.38
CA LEU A 121 -1.75 12.07 -14.50
C LEU A 121 -3.26 12.24 -14.18
N HIS A 122 -3.83 13.37 -14.57
CA HIS A 122 -5.28 13.59 -14.50
C HIS A 122 -5.74 13.92 -15.91
N THR A 123 -5.62 12.92 -16.78
CA THR A 123 -5.91 13.07 -18.19
C THR A 123 -7.34 12.64 -18.45
N ARG A 124 -8.14 13.54 -19.03
CA ARG A 124 -9.48 13.19 -19.48
C ARG A 124 -9.39 12.20 -20.64
N ILE A 125 -10.15 11.13 -20.56
CA ILE A 125 -10.23 10.16 -21.65
C ILE A 125 -10.93 10.85 -22.83
N PRO A 126 -10.32 10.86 -24.03
CA PRO A 126 -10.96 11.46 -25.19
C PRO A 126 -12.30 10.75 -25.44
N TYR A 127 -13.34 11.53 -25.74
CA TYR A 127 -14.72 11.07 -26.01
C TYR A 127 -15.53 10.54 -24.81
N THR A 128 -15.02 10.61 -23.56
CA THR A 128 -15.83 10.32 -22.36
C THR A 128 -15.71 11.40 -21.29
N ASN A 129 -16.60 11.37 -20.30
CA ASN A 129 -16.54 12.25 -19.11
C ASN A 129 -15.68 11.66 -17.98
N LYS A 130 -14.87 10.63 -18.26
CA LYS A 130 -14.05 9.96 -17.26
C LYS A 130 -12.60 10.42 -17.33
N TYR A 131 -11.93 10.37 -16.18
CA TYR A 131 -10.53 10.73 -16.02
C TYR A 131 -9.71 9.47 -15.78
N ILE A 132 -8.46 9.46 -16.23
CA ILE A 132 -7.45 8.47 -15.82
C ILE A 132 -6.53 9.16 -14.82
N GLY A 133 -6.36 8.49 -13.68
CA GLY A 133 -5.51 8.90 -12.58
C GLY A 133 -6.16 9.91 -11.64
N THR A 134 -5.53 10.06 -10.47
CA THR A 134 -6.08 10.77 -9.32
C THR A 134 -5.79 12.27 -9.37
N GLY A 135 -4.81 12.69 -10.17
CA GLY A 135 -4.35 14.08 -10.22
C GLY A 135 -3.64 14.59 -8.97
N ILE A 136 -3.45 13.74 -7.97
CA ILE A 136 -2.75 14.06 -6.73
C ILE A 136 -1.50 13.20 -6.57
N VAL A 137 -0.63 13.52 -5.61
CA VAL A 137 0.59 12.74 -5.36
C VAL A 137 0.19 11.36 -4.84
N THR A 138 0.12 10.39 -5.75
CA THR A 138 -0.18 8.98 -5.49
C THR A 138 0.92 8.16 -6.14
N ILE A 139 1.65 7.43 -5.31
CA ILE A 139 2.74 6.57 -5.76
C ILE A 139 2.18 5.16 -5.78
N VAL A 140 2.58 4.39 -6.78
CA VAL A 140 2.06 3.05 -7.06
C VAL A 140 3.17 2.04 -6.80
N GLY A 141 2.84 0.94 -6.13
CA GLY A 141 3.78 -0.13 -5.80
C GLY A 141 3.12 -1.50 -5.93
N VAL A 142 3.91 -2.58 -5.87
CA VAL A 142 3.37 -3.94 -5.96
C VAL A 142 2.46 -4.23 -4.76
N SER A 143 1.25 -4.69 -5.03
CA SER A 143 0.25 -4.96 -3.99
C SER A 143 0.64 -6.20 -3.18
N PHE A 144 0.65 -6.05 -1.86
CA PHE A 144 0.89 -7.15 -0.94
C PHE A 144 -0.23 -8.21 -0.95
N ASN A 145 -1.41 -7.85 -1.46
CA ASN A 145 -2.59 -8.72 -1.53
C ASN A 145 -2.36 -9.91 -2.48
N THR A 146 -1.36 -9.77 -3.35
CA THR A 146 -0.99 -10.78 -4.33
C THR A 146 -0.17 -11.92 -3.72
N ILE A 147 0.57 -11.68 -2.62
CA ILE A 147 1.52 -12.65 -2.07
C ILE A 147 0.81 -13.92 -1.58
N PRO A 148 -0.24 -13.85 -0.72
CA PRO A 148 -0.88 -15.06 -0.22
C PRO A 148 -1.47 -15.94 -1.32
N VAL A 149 -2.11 -15.31 -2.31
CA VAL A 149 -2.72 -16.01 -3.45
C VAL A 149 -1.64 -16.59 -4.35
N PHE A 150 -0.52 -15.90 -4.53
CA PHE A 150 0.61 -16.43 -5.27
C PHE A 150 1.24 -17.64 -4.57
N THR A 151 1.42 -17.58 -3.24
CA THR A 151 2.01 -18.69 -2.48
C THR A 151 1.11 -19.93 -2.54
N SER A 152 -0.20 -19.78 -2.39
CA SER A 152 -1.14 -20.90 -2.52
C SER A 152 -1.17 -21.47 -3.94
N MET A 153 -1.13 -20.59 -4.96
CA MET A 153 -1.03 -20.99 -6.36
C MET A 153 0.27 -21.78 -6.62
N ALA A 154 1.41 -21.28 -6.13
CA ALA A 154 2.70 -21.93 -6.29
C ALA A 154 2.72 -23.31 -5.62
N ASP A 155 2.25 -23.40 -4.36
CA ASP A 155 2.16 -24.65 -3.61
C ASP A 155 1.36 -25.71 -4.36
N ARG A 156 0.22 -25.32 -4.94
CA ARG A 156 -0.58 -26.20 -5.80
C ARG A 156 0.16 -26.61 -7.08
N MET A 157 0.83 -25.69 -7.77
CA MET A 157 1.54 -26.04 -9.01
C MET A 157 2.69 -27.03 -8.75
N TYR A 158 3.28 -27.01 -7.55
CA TYR A 158 4.23 -28.03 -7.11
C TYR A 158 3.55 -29.35 -6.72
N SER A 159 2.36 -29.34 -6.11
CA SER A 159 1.63 -30.58 -5.77
C SER A 159 1.07 -31.29 -7.01
N ASN A 160 0.56 -30.54 -7.98
CA ASN A 160 -0.03 -31.07 -9.22
C ASN A 160 1.03 -31.46 -10.27
N GLY A 161 2.33 -31.34 -9.94
CA GLY A 161 3.44 -31.74 -10.80
C GLY A 161 3.69 -30.84 -12.02
N THR A 162 3.03 -29.68 -12.11
CA THR A 162 3.25 -28.71 -13.19
C THR A 162 4.63 -28.04 -13.07
N CYS A 163 5.08 -27.81 -11.84
CA CYS A 163 6.44 -27.34 -11.56
C CYS A 163 7.35 -28.51 -11.16
N PRO A 164 8.62 -28.51 -11.63
CA PRO A 164 9.58 -29.55 -11.26
C PRO A 164 9.99 -29.41 -9.78
N ASN A 165 10.15 -30.56 -9.12
CA ASN A 165 10.83 -30.67 -7.83
C ASN A 165 12.26 -31.20 -8.04
N ASN A 166 13.21 -30.74 -7.22
CA ASN A 166 14.56 -31.32 -7.22
C ASN A 166 14.51 -32.75 -6.68
N THR A 167 15.55 -33.53 -6.98
CA THR A 167 15.71 -34.92 -6.51
C THR A 167 15.67 -35.08 -4.99
N ASP A 168 15.97 -34.01 -4.25
CA ASP A 168 16.03 -33.97 -2.79
C ASP A 168 14.68 -33.61 -2.14
N GLY A 169 13.61 -33.45 -2.93
CA GLY A 169 12.29 -33.03 -2.45
C GLY A 169 12.13 -31.51 -2.28
N SER A 170 13.19 -30.72 -2.45
CA SER A 170 13.13 -29.25 -2.46
C SER A 170 12.53 -28.72 -3.78
N ARG A 171 11.84 -27.58 -3.72
CA ARG A 171 11.25 -26.90 -4.90
C ARG A 171 12.33 -26.48 -5.89
N ALA A 172 12.18 -26.84 -7.17
CA ALA A 172 13.06 -26.37 -8.23
C ALA A 172 12.57 -25.04 -8.82
N ALA A 173 13.45 -24.36 -9.57
CA ALA A 173 13.12 -23.10 -10.23
C ALA A 173 11.99 -23.28 -11.26
N CYS A 174 10.85 -22.59 -11.08
CA CYS A 174 9.70 -22.70 -11.97
C CYS A 174 9.26 -21.34 -12.57
N PRO A 175 9.95 -20.82 -13.61
CA PRO A 175 9.58 -19.55 -14.25
C PRO A 175 8.20 -19.57 -14.90
N GLU A 176 7.68 -20.75 -15.25
CA GLU A 176 6.38 -20.90 -15.90
C GLU A 176 5.23 -20.55 -14.94
N ALA A 177 5.33 -20.88 -13.65
CA ALA A 177 4.35 -20.49 -12.63
C ALA A 177 4.19 -18.97 -12.53
N TYR A 178 5.30 -18.24 -12.58
CA TYR A 178 5.24 -16.77 -12.56
C TYR A 178 4.60 -16.19 -13.83
N GLY A 179 4.85 -16.79 -14.99
CA GLY A 179 4.20 -16.41 -16.24
C GLY A 179 2.68 -16.69 -16.24
N TYR A 180 2.26 -17.77 -15.57
CA TYR A 180 0.86 -18.13 -15.39
C TYR A 180 0.15 -17.15 -14.46
N PHE A 181 0.84 -16.78 -13.37
CA PHE A 181 0.37 -15.78 -12.43
C PHE A 181 0.16 -14.42 -13.10
N ILE A 182 1.18 -13.91 -13.82
CA ILE A 182 1.08 -12.61 -14.50
C ILE A 182 -0.02 -12.61 -15.57
N GLY A 183 -0.12 -13.66 -16.39
CA GLY A 183 -1.16 -13.73 -17.43
C GLY A 183 -2.56 -13.71 -16.84
N THR A 184 -2.76 -14.40 -15.71
CA THR A 184 -4.03 -14.39 -14.98
C THR A 184 -4.31 -13.03 -14.35
N CYS A 185 -3.29 -12.36 -13.81
CA CYS A 185 -3.39 -11.00 -13.29
C CYS A 185 -3.78 -9.97 -14.36
N MET A 186 -3.27 -10.08 -15.59
CA MET A 186 -3.64 -9.19 -16.69
C MET A 186 -5.11 -9.36 -17.09
N LEU A 187 -5.60 -10.60 -17.11
CA LEU A 187 -7.01 -10.88 -17.37
C LEU A 187 -7.90 -10.31 -16.25
N ALA A 188 -7.53 -10.55 -15.00
CA ALA A 188 -8.29 -10.10 -13.85
C ALA A 188 -8.26 -8.57 -13.65
N SER A 189 -7.22 -7.86 -14.12
CA SER A 189 -7.25 -6.38 -14.10
C SER A 189 -8.38 -5.76 -14.93
N LEU A 190 -8.91 -6.47 -15.93
CA LEU A 190 -10.09 -6.00 -16.66
C LEU A 190 -11.33 -5.90 -15.76
N PHE A 191 -11.41 -6.72 -14.70
CA PHE A 191 -12.47 -6.63 -13.71
C PHE A 191 -12.38 -5.35 -12.90
N GLU A 192 -11.18 -4.97 -12.44
CA GLU A 192 -10.96 -3.70 -11.74
C GLU A 192 -11.27 -2.49 -12.62
N ILE A 193 -10.90 -2.54 -13.91
CA ILE A 193 -11.33 -1.54 -14.89
C ILE A 193 -12.86 -1.50 -14.95
N GLY A 194 -13.54 -2.64 -14.97
CA GLY A 194 -15.00 -2.72 -14.90
C GLY A 194 -15.58 -2.08 -13.62
N VAL A 195 -14.99 -2.35 -12.45
CA VAL A 195 -15.39 -1.75 -11.17
C VAL A 195 -15.23 -0.24 -11.20
N SER A 196 -14.14 0.28 -11.76
CA SER A 196 -13.91 1.72 -11.90
C SER A 196 -14.99 2.44 -12.73
N LEU A 197 -15.70 1.70 -13.60
CA LEU A 197 -16.75 2.27 -14.44
C LEU A 197 -18.08 2.45 -13.69
N LEU A 198 -18.24 1.83 -12.53
CA LEU A 198 -19.42 1.96 -11.67
C LEU A 198 -19.49 3.34 -11.02
N PRO A 199 -20.70 3.83 -10.68
CA PRO A 199 -20.85 5.08 -9.93
C PRO A 199 -20.09 5.03 -8.61
N ALA A 200 -19.35 6.10 -8.27
CA ALA A 200 -18.60 6.18 -7.03
C ALA A 200 -19.46 5.96 -5.77
N THR A 201 -20.76 6.27 -5.83
CA THR A 201 -21.73 5.99 -4.77
C THR A 201 -21.89 4.50 -4.50
N VAL A 202 -21.94 3.67 -5.56
CA VAL A 202 -22.04 2.21 -5.44
C VAL A 202 -20.74 1.65 -4.85
N ILE A 203 -19.59 2.13 -5.32
CA ILE A 203 -18.28 1.68 -4.82
C ILE A 203 -18.14 2.01 -3.32
N LYS A 204 -18.44 3.27 -2.93
CA LYS A 204 -18.41 3.72 -1.52
C LYS A 204 -19.40 2.96 -0.64
N LYS A 205 -20.58 2.62 -1.16
CA LYS A 205 -21.59 1.84 -0.42
C LYS A 205 -21.18 0.37 -0.27
N ALA A 206 -20.58 -0.22 -1.29
CA ALA A 206 -20.09 -1.60 -1.26
C ALA A 206 -18.84 -1.76 -0.38
N CYS A 207 -18.01 -0.71 -0.31
CA CYS A 207 -16.71 -0.73 0.36
C CYS A 207 -16.65 0.35 1.46
N PRO A 208 -17.46 0.25 2.53
CA PRO A 208 -17.36 1.18 3.66
C PRO A 208 -16.02 0.98 4.40
N PRO A 209 -15.59 1.95 5.22
CA PRO A 209 -14.34 1.87 5.99
C PRO A 209 -14.21 0.61 6.87
N VAL A 210 -15.34 0.02 7.30
CA VAL A 210 -15.41 -1.26 8.03
C VAL A 210 -14.83 -2.42 7.21
N VAL A 211 -15.13 -2.47 5.92
CA VAL A 211 -14.62 -3.51 5.00
C VAL A 211 -13.14 -3.26 4.73
N SER A 212 -12.78 -2.04 4.31
CA SER A 212 -11.39 -1.69 3.99
C SER A 212 -10.43 -1.95 5.15
N SER A 213 -10.80 -1.54 6.36
CA SER A 213 -9.96 -1.75 7.56
C SER A 213 -9.80 -3.22 7.91
N THR A 214 -10.88 -4.02 7.83
CA THR A 214 -10.80 -5.47 8.08
C THR A 214 -9.80 -6.13 7.15
N VAL A 215 -9.85 -5.79 5.85
CA VAL A 215 -8.94 -6.37 4.87
C VAL A 215 -7.50 -6.00 5.15
N ILE A 216 -7.21 -4.71 5.36
CA ILE A 216 -5.85 -4.21 5.65
C ILE A 216 -5.28 -4.88 6.91
N ILE A 217 -6.09 -5.02 7.97
CA ILE A 217 -5.70 -5.70 9.22
C ILE A 217 -5.35 -7.17 8.95
N MET A 218 -6.18 -7.89 8.18
CA MET A 218 -5.93 -9.31 7.88
C MET A 218 -4.66 -9.53 7.07
N ILE A 219 -4.44 -8.71 6.04
CA ILE A 219 -3.24 -8.78 5.20
C ILE A 219 -1.99 -8.54 6.05
N ALA A 220 -2.02 -7.52 6.91
CA ALA A 220 -0.90 -7.21 7.79
C ALA A 220 -0.59 -8.35 8.76
N CYS A 221 -1.61 -8.93 9.41
CA CYS A 221 -1.44 -10.06 10.33
C CYS A 221 -0.89 -11.31 9.61
N GLN A 222 -1.39 -11.60 8.40
CA GLN A 222 -0.92 -12.75 7.62
C GLN A 222 0.55 -12.60 7.21
N LEU A 223 0.96 -11.42 6.74
CA LEU A 223 2.33 -11.17 6.30
C LEU A 223 3.32 -11.05 7.47
N LEU A 224 2.87 -10.56 8.62
CA LEU A 224 3.63 -10.61 9.87
C LEU A 224 4.05 -12.05 10.18
N GLN A 225 3.12 -13.00 10.11
CA GLN A 225 3.38 -14.41 10.42
C GLN A 225 4.19 -15.10 9.31
N SER A 226 3.71 -15.04 8.06
CA SER A 226 4.26 -15.86 6.96
C SER A 226 5.65 -15.40 6.51
N SER A 227 5.91 -14.09 6.55
CA SER A 227 7.13 -13.51 5.97
C SER A 227 7.94 -12.72 6.97
N GLY A 228 7.30 -11.88 7.81
CA GLY A 228 8.01 -11.02 8.75
C GLY A 228 8.81 -11.81 9.79
N PHE A 229 8.09 -12.51 10.67
CA PHE A 229 8.70 -13.31 11.74
C PHE A 229 9.44 -14.52 11.19
N SER A 230 8.91 -15.21 10.16
CA SER A 230 9.61 -16.35 9.53
C SER A 230 11.01 -15.97 9.04
N ASN A 231 11.16 -14.85 8.32
CA ASN A 231 12.47 -14.37 7.87
C ASN A 231 13.35 -13.88 9.01
N TRP A 232 12.76 -13.30 10.06
CA TRP A 232 13.51 -12.88 11.26
C TRP A 232 14.15 -14.08 11.95
N SER A 233 13.44 -15.21 12.05
CA SER A 233 13.96 -16.47 12.59
C SER A 233 14.96 -17.21 11.69
N GLY A 234 15.19 -16.76 10.45
CA GLY A 234 16.15 -17.39 9.53
C GLY A 234 15.54 -17.93 8.22
N GLY A 235 14.22 -17.77 8.01
CA GLY A 235 13.48 -18.22 6.83
C GLY A 235 12.90 -19.63 6.94
N ASP A 236 12.41 -20.19 5.82
CA ASP A 236 11.60 -21.44 5.73
C ASP A 236 12.34 -22.76 6.02
N CYS A 237 13.41 -22.71 6.80
CA CYS A 237 14.23 -23.86 7.13
C CYS A 237 13.97 -24.28 8.59
N THR A 238 12.90 -25.02 8.81
CA THR A 238 12.40 -25.41 10.14
C THR A 238 13.18 -26.56 10.80
N GLU A 239 13.90 -27.39 10.03
CA GLU A 239 14.73 -28.49 10.55
C GLU A 239 16.12 -28.51 9.89
N ASN A 240 17.18 -28.47 10.71
CA ASN A 240 18.59 -28.68 10.34
C ASN A 240 19.03 -28.15 8.96
N CYS A 241 18.84 -26.86 8.69
CA CYS A 241 19.46 -26.25 7.53
C CYS A 241 20.78 -25.59 7.93
N PRO A 242 21.93 -26.13 7.50
CA PRO A 242 23.11 -25.34 7.50
C PRO A 242 23.00 -24.38 6.30
N SER A 243 22.44 -23.18 6.52
CA SER A 243 22.21 -22.12 5.55
C SER A 243 23.02 -22.25 4.24
N ALA A 244 22.35 -22.59 3.14
CA ALA A 244 22.97 -22.80 1.83
C ALA A 244 23.61 -21.53 1.21
N ASP A 245 23.64 -20.40 1.92
CA ASP A 245 24.19 -19.13 1.42
C ASP A 245 24.98 -18.32 2.47
N ALA A 246 25.15 -18.75 3.73
CA ALA A 246 25.96 -18.01 4.71
C ALA A 246 27.15 -18.85 5.20
N PRO A 247 28.35 -18.25 5.38
CA PRO A 247 29.55 -18.97 5.83
C PRO A 247 29.45 -19.46 7.30
N ARG A 248 28.37 -19.10 8.01
CA ARG A 248 28.00 -19.63 9.34
C ARG A 248 26.55 -20.09 9.35
N PRO A 249 26.29 -21.35 9.00
CA PRO A 249 25.00 -21.96 9.18
C PRO A 249 24.57 -22.06 10.63
N LEU A 250 23.49 -21.37 10.99
CA LEU A 250 22.84 -21.47 12.30
C LEU A 250 21.42 -22.05 12.15
N PRO A 251 20.94 -22.79 13.16
CA PRO A 251 19.58 -23.33 13.16
C PRO A 251 18.53 -22.22 13.18
N TYR A 252 17.31 -22.57 12.78
CA TYR A 252 16.14 -21.70 12.90
C TYR A 252 15.99 -21.15 14.32
N GLY A 253 15.73 -19.84 14.43
CA GLY A 253 15.55 -19.17 15.71
C GLY A 253 16.83 -18.99 16.53
N ALA A 254 18.01 -19.11 15.92
CA ALA A 254 19.27 -18.79 16.60
C ALA A 254 19.28 -17.35 17.15
N ILE A 255 19.91 -17.17 18.31
CA ILE A 255 19.92 -15.88 19.03
C ILE A 255 20.57 -14.77 18.21
N GLU A 256 21.51 -15.11 17.33
CA GLU A 256 22.17 -14.20 16.40
C GLU A 256 21.19 -13.64 15.37
N PHE A 257 20.29 -14.47 14.82
CA PHE A 257 19.27 -14.03 13.87
C PHE A 257 18.23 -13.13 14.53
N ILE A 258 17.78 -13.52 15.73
CA ILE A 258 16.88 -12.71 16.54
C ILE A 258 17.54 -11.36 16.87
N GLY A 259 18.81 -11.38 17.28
CA GLY A 259 19.60 -10.19 17.60
C GLY A 259 19.78 -9.23 16.42
N LEU A 260 20.02 -9.75 15.21
CA LEU A 260 20.14 -8.92 13.99
C LEU A 260 18.83 -8.21 13.63
N GLY A 261 17.71 -8.92 13.63
CA GLY A 261 16.42 -8.28 13.36
C GLY A 261 15.98 -7.33 14.48
N PHE A 262 16.29 -7.66 15.75
CA PHE A 262 16.04 -6.77 16.88
C PHE A 262 16.86 -5.47 16.78
N LEU A 263 18.14 -5.58 16.39
CA LEU A 263 19.00 -4.42 16.15
C LEU A 263 18.43 -3.53 15.04
N ALA A 264 17.85 -4.11 13.99
CA ALA A 264 17.16 -3.32 12.97
C ALA A 264 15.97 -2.55 13.57
N VAL A 265 15.09 -3.20 14.33
CA VAL A 265 13.94 -2.54 14.99
C VAL A 265 14.39 -1.45 15.97
N VAL A 266 15.40 -1.70 16.79
CA VAL A 266 15.96 -0.69 17.72
C VAL A 266 16.52 0.50 16.95
N THR A 267 17.17 0.25 15.80
CA THR A 267 17.68 1.33 14.95
C THR A 267 16.54 2.17 14.38
N ILE A 268 15.42 1.55 13.97
CA ILE A 268 14.22 2.29 13.53
C ILE A 268 13.74 3.22 14.64
N LEU A 269 13.54 2.69 15.86
CA LEU A 269 13.07 3.46 17.01
C LEU A 269 14.03 4.60 17.36
N PHE A 270 15.34 4.33 17.31
CA PHE A 270 16.36 5.34 17.58
C PHE A 270 16.29 6.50 16.57
N VAL A 271 16.18 6.19 15.28
CA VAL A 271 16.03 7.21 14.23
C VAL A 271 14.71 7.97 14.37
N GLU A 272 13.63 7.32 14.78
CA GLU A 272 12.33 7.98 14.96
C GLU A 272 12.33 8.95 16.16
N ILE A 273 13.11 8.63 17.20
CA ILE A 273 13.24 9.48 18.39
C ILE A 273 14.18 10.68 18.12
N PHE A 274 15.35 10.45 17.52
CA PHE A 274 16.43 11.45 17.42
C PHE A 274 16.64 12.03 16.01
N GLY A 275 16.03 11.44 14.98
CA GLY A 275 16.25 11.81 13.58
C GLY A 275 15.73 13.20 13.23
N SER A 276 16.36 13.82 12.22
CA SER A 276 15.76 14.95 11.51
C SER A 276 14.52 14.50 10.72
N PRO A 277 13.62 15.41 10.28
CA PRO A 277 12.48 15.04 9.44
C PRO A 277 12.86 14.20 8.21
N PHE A 278 14.04 14.46 7.64
CA PHE A 278 14.60 13.69 6.54
C PHE A 278 15.03 12.27 6.97
N MET A 279 15.67 12.12 8.14
CA MET A 279 16.05 10.81 8.67
C MET A 279 14.83 10.00 9.15
N LYS A 280 13.81 10.65 9.71
CA LYS A 280 12.54 10.01 10.11
C LYS A 280 11.81 9.45 8.90
N SER A 281 11.77 10.23 7.80
CA SER A 281 11.30 9.69 6.52
C SER A 281 12.20 8.59 5.96
N GLY A 282 13.39 8.35 6.53
CA GLY A 282 14.37 7.36 6.11
C GLY A 282 14.70 6.26 7.12
N SER A 283 13.93 6.12 8.19
CA SER A 283 14.30 5.34 9.38
C SER A 283 14.49 3.86 9.09
N LEU A 284 13.67 3.28 8.22
CA LEU A 284 13.77 1.86 7.85
C LEU A 284 14.98 1.57 6.96
N ILE A 285 15.35 2.44 6.01
CA ILE A 285 16.59 2.24 5.23
C ILE A 285 17.82 2.36 6.12
N ILE A 286 17.84 3.32 7.04
CA ILE A 286 18.95 3.47 7.97
C ILE A 286 19.07 2.20 8.82
N ALA A 287 17.96 1.66 9.30
CA ALA A 287 17.93 0.38 10.01
C ALA A 287 18.43 -0.81 9.16
N LEU A 288 18.03 -0.88 7.90
CA LEU A 288 18.48 -1.91 6.95
C LEU A 288 19.98 -1.79 6.67
N ALA A 289 20.49 -0.57 6.49
CA ALA A 289 21.90 -0.30 6.24
C ALA A 289 22.76 -0.63 7.47
N VAL A 290 22.33 -0.21 8.66
CA VAL A 290 23.00 -0.52 9.93
C VAL A 290 22.96 -2.02 10.22
N GLY A 291 21.78 -2.64 10.10
CA GLY A 291 21.60 -4.09 10.29
C GLY A 291 22.41 -4.92 9.30
N SER A 292 22.46 -4.52 8.03
CA SER A 292 23.27 -5.19 7.02
C SER A 292 24.77 -4.98 7.28
N THR A 293 25.20 -3.79 7.70
CA THR A 293 26.61 -3.53 8.03
C THR A 293 27.07 -4.41 9.20
N VAL A 294 26.25 -4.52 10.25
CA VAL A 294 26.52 -5.41 11.40
C VAL A 294 26.46 -6.88 10.96
N GLY A 295 25.47 -7.25 10.15
CA GLY A 295 25.37 -8.60 9.56
C GLY A 295 26.62 -8.97 8.76
N CYS A 296 27.12 -8.06 7.92
CA CYS A 296 28.33 -8.26 7.13
C CYS A 296 29.57 -8.35 8.02
N ALA A 297 29.68 -7.52 9.06
CA ALA A 297 30.77 -7.59 10.04
C ALA A 297 30.79 -8.94 10.79
N CYS A 298 29.62 -9.54 11.00
CA CYS A 298 29.46 -10.87 11.57
C CYS A 298 29.60 -12.01 10.53
N ASN A 299 29.98 -11.71 9.29
CA ASN A 299 30.08 -12.64 8.15
C ASN A 299 28.75 -13.29 7.71
N TYR A 300 27.61 -12.61 7.86
CA TYR A 300 26.31 -13.09 7.34
C TYR A 300 25.95 -12.54 5.96
N CYS A 301 26.84 -11.76 5.33
CA CYS A 301 26.60 -11.21 4.00
C CYS A 301 27.29 -12.02 2.91
N VAL A 302 26.59 -12.17 1.79
CA VAL A 302 27.15 -12.70 0.55
C VAL A 302 27.45 -11.53 -0.37
N ASN A 303 28.67 -11.46 -0.91
CA ASN A 303 29.06 -10.41 -1.84
C ASN A 303 28.44 -10.62 -3.23
N LYS A 304 27.11 -10.51 -3.36
CA LYS A 304 26.39 -10.66 -4.64
C LYS A 304 26.44 -9.39 -5.50
N ILE A 305 26.94 -8.27 -4.96
CA ILE A 305 27.02 -6.95 -5.62
C ILE A 305 27.95 -6.96 -6.85
N ARG A 306 29.02 -7.74 -6.83
CA ARG A 306 30.00 -7.78 -7.95
C ARG A 306 29.39 -8.41 -9.20
N ASP A 307 28.58 -9.44 -9.02
CA ASP A 307 28.06 -10.27 -10.11
C ASP A 307 26.83 -9.63 -10.79
N SER A 308 26.10 -8.76 -10.09
CA SER A 308 24.93 -8.09 -10.70
C SER A 308 25.30 -7.13 -11.84
N PRO A 309 24.50 -7.07 -12.93
CA PRO A 309 24.74 -6.15 -14.04
C PRO A 309 24.64 -4.68 -13.60
N ALA A 310 25.44 -3.81 -14.23
CA ALA A 310 25.48 -2.40 -13.89
C ALA A 310 24.23 -1.62 -14.33
N ILE A 311 23.69 -1.99 -15.49
CA ILE A 311 22.51 -1.37 -16.10
C ILE A 311 21.52 -2.49 -16.44
N THR A 312 20.26 -2.30 -16.06
CA THR A 312 19.16 -3.21 -16.35
C THR A 312 17.99 -2.46 -16.98
N PHE A 313 17.34 -3.07 -17.96
CA PHE A 313 16.15 -2.53 -18.61
C PHE A 313 14.95 -3.46 -18.38
N LEU A 314 13.76 -2.94 -18.69
CA LEU A 314 12.57 -3.77 -18.82
C LEU A 314 12.76 -4.81 -19.92
N TRP A 315 12.20 -6.01 -19.72
CA TRP A 315 12.24 -7.14 -20.66
C TRP A 315 13.63 -7.76 -20.90
N VAL A 316 14.62 -7.53 -20.03
CA VAL A 316 15.87 -8.30 -20.05
C VAL A 316 15.60 -9.80 -19.85
N HIS A 317 14.70 -10.14 -18.93
CA HIS A 317 14.11 -11.47 -18.83
C HIS A 317 12.61 -11.40 -19.13
N THR A 318 12.12 -12.40 -19.84
CA THR A 318 10.70 -12.52 -20.21
C THR A 318 10.14 -13.84 -19.67
N PHE A 319 8.85 -13.81 -19.35
CA PHE A 319 8.12 -14.98 -18.87
C PHE A 319 7.04 -15.36 -19.89
N LYS A 320 6.76 -16.66 -20.02
CA LYS A 320 5.70 -17.13 -20.91
C LYS A 320 4.34 -16.80 -20.30
N LEU A 321 3.61 -15.88 -20.93
CA LEU A 321 2.26 -15.53 -20.49
C LEU A 321 1.30 -16.66 -20.82
N LYS A 322 0.71 -17.26 -19.79
CA LYS A 322 -0.48 -18.11 -19.91
C LYS A 322 -1.44 -17.76 -18.78
N VAL A 323 -2.69 -18.18 -18.93
CA VAL A 323 -3.70 -18.00 -17.89
C VAL A 323 -3.85 -19.33 -17.16
N ASP A 324 -3.88 -19.27 -15.83
CA ASP A 324 -4.18 -20.38 -14.93
C ASP A 324 -5.65 -20.30 -14.51
N PRO A 325 -6.55 -21.11 -15.12
CA PRO A 325 -7.99 -21.02 -14.86
C PRO A 325 -8.40 -21.08 -13.37
N PRO A 326 -7.85 -22.00 -12.54
CA PRO A 326 -8.31 -22.13 -11.17
C PRO A 326 -7.77 -21.03 -10.23
N SER A 327 -6.86 -20.17 -10.69
CA SER A 327 -6.43 -18.96 -9.95
C SER A 327 -7.20 -17.70 -10.33
N ILE A 328 -8.08 -17.75 -11.34
CA ILE A 328 -8.82 -16.57 -11.83
C ILE A 328 -9.63 -15.94 -10.70
N LEU A 329 -10.42 -16.73 -9.98
CA LEU A 329 -11.36 -16.20 -8.98
C LEU A 329 -10.63 -15.65 -7.72
N PRO A 330 -9.60 -16.31 -7.16
CA PRO A 330 -8.74 -15.71 -6.14
C PRO A 330 -8.12 -14.38 -6.58
N ILE A 331 -7.61 -14.31 -7.82
CA ILE A 331 -6.98 -13.08 -8.33
C ILE A 331 -8.02 -11.99 -8.59
N LEU A 332 -9.23 -12.32 -9.04
CA LEU A 332 -10.34 -11.35 -9.12
C LEU A 332 -10.68 -10.77 -7.75
N ALA A 333 -10.68 -11.60 -6.70
CA ALA A 333 -10.86 -11.13 -5.33
C ALA A 333 -9.70 -10.24 -4.86
N VAL A 334 -8.45 -10.53 -5.25
CA VAL A 334 -7.30 -9.64 -4.99
C VAL A 334 -7.50 -8.27 -5.64
N TYR A 335 -7.96 -8.22 -6.89
CA TYR A 335 -8.25 -6.95 -7.57
C TYR A 335 -9.44 -6.20 -6.94
N LEU A 336 -10.46 -6.90 -6.46
CA LEU A 336 -11.53 -6.28 -5.67
C LEU A 336 -10.98 -5.63 -4.39
N ILE A 337 -10.08 -6.33 -3.69
CA ILE A 337 -9.42 -5.81 -2.50
C ILE A 337 -8.54 -4.61 -2.85
N ASN A 338 -7.76 -4.67 -3.93
CA ASN A 338 -6.94 -3.55 -4.39
C ASN A 338 -7.81 -2.31 -4.66
N SER A 339 -8.97 -2.47 -5.30
CA SER A 339 -9.90 -1.37 -5.51
C SER A 339 -10.41 -0.75 -4.19
N VAL A 340 -10.67 -1.59 -3.18
CA VAL A 340 -11.10 -1.17 -1.83
C VAL A 340 -9.97 -0.42 -1.10
N GLU A 341 -8.73 -0.90 -1.23
CA GLU A 341 -7.53 -0.30 -0.66
C GLU A 341 -7.23 1.05 -1.33
N ALA A 342 -7.21 1.08 -2.67
CA ALA A 342 -7.01 2.27 -3.46
C ALA A 342 -8.03 3.38 -3.13
N LEU A 343 -9.30 3.02 -2.92
CA LEU A 343 -10.32 3.96 -2.43
C LEU A 343 -9.91 4.61 -1.10
N GLY A 344 -9.49 3.80 -0.12
CA GLY A 344 -9.03 4.28 1.18
C GLY A 344 -7.79 5.16 1.08
N ASP A 345 -6.84 4.78 0.24
CA ASP A 345 -5.57 5.49 0.07
C ASP A 345 -5.71 6.79 -0.67
N ILE A 346 -6.56 6.87 -1.70
CA ILE A 346 -6.90 8.11 -2.39
C ILE A 346 -7.63 9.07 -1.45
N THR A 347 -8.50 8.54 -0.60
CA THR A 347 -9.20 9.31 0.45
C THR A 347 -8.19 9.92 1.43
N ALA A 348 -7.30 9.10 1.98
CA ALA A 348 -6.26 9.55 2.90
C ALA A 348 -5.25 10.50 2.24
N ALA A 349 -4.92 10.31 0.96
CA ALA A 349 -4.07 11.20 0.18
C ALA A 349 -4.71 12.58 0.00
N SER A 350 -6.02 12.60 -0.27
CA SER A 350 -6.80 13.83 -0.42
C SER A 350 -6.83 14.62 0.90
N GLU A 351 -7.04 13.95 2.03
CA GLU A 351 -6.97 14.55 3.37
C GLU A 351 -5.58 15.09 3.70
N ALA A 352 -4.53 14.29 3.49
CA ALA A 352 -3.15 14.71 3.72
C ALA A 352 -2.77 15.93 2.85
N SER A 353 -3.35 16.01 1.66
CA SER A 353 -3.19 17.12 0.72
C SER A 353 -4.13 18.31 0.99
N ARG A 354 -4.97 18.25 2.03
CA ARG A 354 -5.98 19.28 2.38
C ARG A 354 -6.98 19.58 1.25
N LEU A 355 -7.36 18.56 0.51
CA LEU A 355 -8.37 18.62 -0.55
C LEU A 355 -9.74 18.19 0.01
N SER A 356 -10.80 18.50 -0.74
CA SER A 356 -12.15 18.03 -0.41
C SER A 356 -12.24 16.50 -0.51
N VAL A 357 -12.88 15.89 0.49
CA VAL A 357 -13.14 14.45 0.61
C VAL A 357 -14.60 14.14 0.23
N GLY A 358 -15.21 15.03 -0.55
CA GLY A 358 -16.61 14.95 -0.98
C GLY A 358 -16.88 15.84 -2.17
N GLY A 359 -18.00 15.59 -2.84
CA GLY A 359 -18.38 16.26 -4.08
C GLY A 359 -17.92 15.53 -5.35
N SER A 360 -18.28 16.07 -6.50
CA SER A 360 -18.04 15.44 -7.81
C SER A 360 -16.55 15.29 -8.13
N GLU A 361 -15.71 16.27 -7.78
CA GLU A 361 -14.26 16.18 -8.02
C GLU A 361 -13.62 15.01 -7.28
N PHE A 362 -14.07 14.73 -6.05
CA PHE A 362 -13.54 13.62 -5.26
C PHE A 362 -13.95 12.27 -5.88
N ASP A 363 -15.19 12.18 -6.34
CA ASP A 363 -15.71 10.99 -7.00
C ASP A 363 -15.00 10.71 -8.33
N GLU A 364 -14.68 11.77 -9.09
CA GLU A 364 -13.87 11.69 -10.30
C GLU A 364 -12.43 11.23 -10.00
N ARG A 365 -11.82 11.69 -8.91
CA ARG A 365 -10.48 11.24 -8.48
C ARG A 365 -10.47 9.77 -8.08
N ILE A 366 -11.50 9.30 -7.37
CA ILE A 366 -11.64 7.89 -7.00
C ILE A 366 -11.78 7.04 -8.25
N GLN A 367 -12.74 7.36 -9.12
CA GLN A 367 -12.98 6.57 -10.33
C GLN A 367 -11.75 6.57 -11.24
N GLY A 368 -11.11 7.72 -11.43
CA GLY A 368 -9.90 7.83 -12.22
C GLY A 368 -8.70 7.10 -11.60
N GLY A 369 -8.60 7.08 -10.27
CA GLY A 369 -7.59 6.34 -9.54
C GLY A 369 -7.73 4.83 -9.67
N ILE A 370 -8.93 4.29 -9.44
CA ILE A 370 -9.20 2.85 -9.58
C ILE A 370 -9.05 2.42 -11.06
N LEU A 371 -9.46 3.27 -12.00
CA LEU A 371 -9.27 2.99 -13.43
C LEU A 371 -7.79 2.92 -13.80
N ALA A 372 -6.99 3.86 -13.28
CA ALA A 372 -5.55 3.86 -13.52
C ALA A 372 -4.85 2.69 -12.80
N ASP A 373 -5.39 2.20 -11.68
CA ASP A 373 -4.94 0.97 -11.00
C ASP A 373 -5.17 -0.27 -11.86
N GLY A 374 -6.38 -0.44 -12.41
CA GLY A 374 -6.68 -1.54 -13.32
C GLY A 374 -5.84 -1.49 -14.60
N LEU A 375 -5.62 -0.30 -15.17
CA LEU A 375 -4.70 -0.13 -16.30
C LEU A 375 -3.25 -0.44 -15.90
N ALA A 376 -2.84 -0.06 -14.69
CA ALA A 376 -1.56 -0.39 -14.12
C ALA A 376 -1.40 -1.91 -13.98
N GLY A 377 -2.43 -2.67 -13.63
CA GLY A 377 -2.40 -4.14 -13.61
C GLY A 377 -2.05 -4.76 -14.97
N ILE A 378 -2.64 -4.27 -16.07
CA ILE A 378 -2.33 -4.74 -17.43
C ILE A 378 -0.90 -4.37 -17.83
N LEU A 379 -0.52 -3.10 -17.61
CA LEU A 379 0.80 -2.59 -17.96
C LEU A 379 1.91 -3.24 -17.13
N ALA A 380 1.68 -3.46 -15.84
CA ALA A 380 2.57 -4.18 -14.94
C ALA A 380 2.82 -5.60 -15.45
N GLY A 381 1.75 -6.33 -15.80
CA GLY A 381 1.89 -7.67 -16.35
C GLY A 381 2.65 -7.70 -17.67
N ALA A 382 2.37 -6.75 -18.58
CA ALA A 382 3.14 -6.59 -19.81
C ALA A 382 4.62 -6.30 -19.53
N MET A 383 4.92 -5.59 -18.45
CA MET A 383 6.27 -5.26 -17.96
C MET A 383 6.86 -6.34 -17.04
N THR A 384 6.29 -7.56 -17.01
CA THR A 384 6.74 -8.72 -16.21
C THR A 384 6.65 -8.52 -14.69
N GLN A 385 5.69 -7.75 -14.23
CA GLN A 385 5.48 -7.44 -12.81
C GLN A 385 4.12 -7.92 -12.30
N ALA A 386 4.07 -8.17 -10.99
CA ALA A 386 2.84 -8.48 -10.28
C ALA A 386 1.91 -7.25 -10.21
N PRO A 387 0.60 -7.43 -9.93
CA PRO A 387 -0.35 -6.34 -9.78
C PRO A 387 0.16 -5.24 -8.85
N MET A 388 -0.02 -4.00 -9.28
CA MET A 388 0.36 -2.83 -8.49
C MET A 388 -0.88 -2.05 -8.06
N SER A 389 -0.79 -1.43 -6.88
CA SER A 389 -1.82 -0.55 -6.34
C SER A 389 -1.25 0.73 -5.71
N VAL A 390 -2.14 1.66 -5.36
CA VAL A 390 -1.81 2.94 -4.71
C VAL A 390 -1.22 2.71 -3.32
N PHE A 391 -0.30 3.59 -2.91
CA PHE A 391 0.50 3.44 -1.70
C PHE A 391 0.06 4.34 -0.54
N ALA A 392 -0.51 3.73 0.52
CA ALA A 392 -0.97 4.40 1.74
C ALA A 392 0.09 5.26 2.45
N GLN A 393 1.35 4.84 2.43
CA GLN A 393 2.42 5.38 3.27
C GLN A 393 2.94 6.72 2.73
N ASN A 394 2.77 6.97 1.43
CA ASN A 394 3.01 8.29 0.85
C ASN A 394 2.17 9.37 1.54
N ASN A 395 0.98 9.02 2.05
CA ASN A 395 0.10 9.95 2.77
C ASN A 395 0.72 10.38 4.11
N GLY A 396 1.40 9.46 4.80
CA GLY A 396 2.14 9.75 6.03
C GLY A 396 3.30 10.73 5.77
N ILE A 397 3.99 10.55 4.64
CA ILE A 397 5.10 11.43 4.24
C ILE A 397 4.57 12.82 3.91
N ILE A 398 3.50 12.93 3.10
CA ILE A 398 2.87 14.22 2.80
C ILE A 398 2.45 14.94 4.08
N ALA A 399 1.90 14.21 5.06
CA ALA A 399 1.51 14.78 6.35
C ALA A 399 2.70 15.31 7.16
N LEU A 400 3.87 14.63 7.10
CA LEU A 400 5.09 15.01 7.81
C LEU A 400 5.88 16.12 7.10
N THR A 401 6.11 15.99 5.79
CA THR A 401 6.90 16.93 4.98
C THR A 401 6.12 18.19 4.65
N ARG A 402 4.78 18.09 4.62
CA ARG A 402 3.85 19.13 4.17
C ARG A 402 4.05 19.52 2.71
N VAL A 403 4.55 18.58 1.90
CA VAL A 403 4.71 18.76 0.45
C VAL A 403 3.69 17.86 -0.25
N ALA A 404 2.62 18.45 -0.78
CA ALA A 404 1.60 17.76 -1.58
C ALA A 404 1.73 18.08 -3.09
N ASN A 405 2.88 18.58 -3.52
CA ASN A 405 3.07 19.10 -4.87
C ASN A 405 3.21 17.96 -5.90
N ARG A 406 2.39 18.00 -6.95
CA ARG A 406 2.39 16.99 -8.02
C ARG A 406 3.71 16.88 -8.78
N SER A 407 4.41 18.01 -8.98
CA SER A 407 5.72 18.02 -9.63
C SER A 407 6.78 17.30 -8.80
N ALA A 408 6.67 17.35 -7.46
CA ALA A 408 7.59 16.63 -6.57
C ALA A 408 7.37 15.12 -6.68
N GLY A 409 6.10 14.69 -6.80
CA GLY A 409 5.73 13.31 -7.12
C GLY A 409 6.29 12.83 -8.46
N LEU A 410 6.20 13.66 -9.51
CA LEU A 410 6.79 13.30 -10.83
C LEU A 410 8.31 13.17 -10.78
N VAL A 411 9.01 14.06 -10.07
CA VAL A 411 10.46 13.93 -9.84
C VAL A 411 10.78 12.67 -9.04
N CYS A 412 9.95 12.34 -8.04
CA CYS A 412 10.07 11.09 -7.29
C CYS A 412 9.99 9.87 -8.21
N ALA A 413 8.98 9.80 -9.08
CA ALA A 413 8.85 8.73 -10.07
C ALA A 413 10.05 8.65 -11.03
N GLY A 414 10.63 9.79 -11.43
CA GLY A 414 11.87 9.84 -12.19
C GLY A 414 13.06 9.23 -11.44
N TYR A 415 13.17 9.47 -10.14
CA TYR A 415 14.18 8.82 -9.30
C TYR A 415 13.95 7.30 -9.17
N LEU A 416 12.70 6.83 -9.06
CA LEU A 416 12.40 5.38 -9.04
C LEU A 416 12.89 4.68 -10.32
N ILE A 417 12.63 5.28 -11.48
CA ILE A 417 13.12 4.79 -12.77
C ILE A 417 14.66 4.78 -12.79
N LEU A 418 15.29 5.88 -12.35
CA LEU A 418 16.74 5.98 -12.29
C LEU A 418 17.35 4.87 -11.42
N PHE A 419 16.78 4.61 -10.24
CA PHE A 419 17.28 3.58 -9.35
C PHE A 419 17.04 2.15 -9.87
N GLY A 420 15.93 1.92 -10.59
CA GLY A 420 15.69 0.63 -11.24
C GLY A 420 16.59 0.36 -12.44
N VAL A 421 17.01 1.39 -13.17
CA VAL A 421 17.99 1.26 -14.27
C VAL A 421 19.39 0.89 -13.74
N LEU A 422 19.73 1.36 -12.54
CA LEU A 422 21.00 1.06 -11.88
C LEU A 422 20.98 -0.34 -11.21
N GLY A 423 21.18 -1.39 -12.00
CA GLY A 423 21.11 -2.80 -11.54
C GLY A 423 22.03 -3.16 -10.36
N LYS A 424 23.12 -2.41 -10.12
CA LYS A 424 23.95 -2.56 -8.91
C LYS A 424 23.18 -2.32 -7.62
N ILE A 425 22.18 -1.44 -7.64
CA ILE A 425 21.34 -1.15 -6.49
C ILE A 425 20.55 -2.40 -6.11
N SER A 426 19.98 -3.11 -7.08
CA SER A 426 19.27 -4.39 -6.86
C SER A 426 20.17 -5.48 -6.26
N GLY A 427 21.44 -5.54 -6.66
CA GLY A 427 22.43 -6.45 -6.09
C GLY A 427 22.76 -6.18 -4.61
N VAL A 428 22.72 -4.91 -4.19
CA VAL A 428 22.85 -4.55 -2.76
C VAL A 428 21.69 -5.11 -1.96
N PHE A 429 20.46 -5.06 -2.49
CA PHE A 429 19.27 -5.55 -1.78
C PHE A 429 19.23 -7.07 -1.63
N ILE A 430 19.66 -7.82 -2.63
CA ILE A 430 19.72 -9.29 -2.56
C ILE A 430 20.83 -9.77 -1.62
N SER A 431 21.82 -8.92 -1.36
CA SER A 431 22.90 -9.20 -0.40
C SER A 431 22.47 -8.99 1.06
N ILE A 432 21.25 -8.51 1.31
CA ILE A 432 20.76 -8.24 2.66
C ILE A 432 20.47 -9.56 3.38
N PRO A 433 21.00 -9.75 4.61
CA PRO A 433 20.68 -10.93 5.41
C PRO A 433 19.18 -11.04 5.72
N LYS A 434 18.60 -12.24 5.52
CA LYS A 434 17.18 -12.52 5.81
C LYS A 434 16.73 -12.08 7.22
N PRO A 435 17.51 -12.27 8.30
CA PRO A 435 17.08 -11.83 9.64
C PRO A 435 16.93 -10.32 9.77
N VAL A 436 17.78 -9.54 9.10
CA VAL A 436 17.69 -8.07 9.07
C VAL A 436 16.44 -7.66 8.28
N LEU A 437 16.24 -8.26 7.11
CA LEU A 437 15.05 -8.04 6.29
C LEU A 437 13.79 -8.36 7.10
N GLY A 438 13.74 -9.49 7.79
CA GLY A 438 12.63 -9.92 8.65
C GLY A 438 12.31 -8.94 9.78
N GLY A 439 13.32 -8.38 10.46
CA GLY A 439 13.11 -7.36 11.49
C GLY A 439 12.47 -6.08 10.93
N VAL A 440 12.97 -5.59 9.79
CA VAL A 440 12.43 -4.37 9.15
C VAL A 440 11.04 -4.62 8.56
N THR A 441 10.81 -5.75 7.89
CA THR A 441 9.50 -6.08 7.32
C THR A 441 8.45 -6.37 8.40
N SER A 442 8.85 -6.95 9.54
CA SER A 442 7.95 -7.13 10.69
C SER A 442 7.46 -5.78 11.22
N PHE A 443 8.36 -4.82 11.44
CA PHE A 443 7.97 -3.46 11.84
C PHE A 443 7.06 -2.82 10.78
N LEU A 444 7.33 -3.07 9.51
CA LEU A 444 6.53 -2.54 8.41
C LEU A 444 5.09 -3.06 8.42
N PHE A 445 4.91 -4.37 8.48
CA PHE A 445 3.58 -4.98 8.50
C PHE A 445 2.83 -4.57 9.78
N ALA A 446 3.52 -4.42 10.92
CA ALA A 446 2.92 -3.87 12.13
C ALA A 446 2.45 -2.41 11.94
N ASN A 447 3.19 -1.59 11.19
CA ASN A 447 2.75 -0.23 10.87
C ASN A 447 1.53 -0.21 9.92
N VAL A 448 1.45 -1.14 8.97
CA VAL A 448 0.26 -1.33 8.11
C VAL A 448 -0.95 -1.73 8.95
N LEU A 449 -0.78 -2.66 9.91
CA LEU A 449 -1.82 -3.04 10.87
C LEU A 449 -2.34 -1.82 11.64
N VAL A 450 -1.46 -0.97 12.16
CA VAL A 450 -1.82 0.27 12.86
C VAL A 450 -2.57 1.24 11.93
N SER A 451 -2.21 1.32 10.65
CA SER A 451 -2.94 2.12 9.67
C SER A 451 -4.37 1.60 9.45
N GLY A 452 -4.56 0.29 9.38
CA GLY A 452 -5.89 -0.34 9.33
C GLY A 452 -6.75 0.01 10.55
N VAL A 453 -6.16 -0.04 11.75
CA VAL A 453 -6.82 0.37 13.00
C VAL A 453 -7.17 1.87 13.00
N ARG A 454 -6.33 2.72 12.42
CA ARG A 454 -6.62 4.15 12.26
C ARG A 454 -7.81 4.42 11.34
N ILE A 455 -8.03 3.60 10.30
CA ILE A 455 -9.24 3.71 9.47
C ILE A 455 -10.46 3.30 10.31
N LEU A 456 -10.32 2.26 11.13
CA LEU A 456 -11.35 1.81 12.06
C LEU A 456 -11.64 2.83 13.18
N SER A 457 -10.72 3.73 13.51
CA SER A 457 -11.02 4.78 14.50
C SER A 457 -11.97 5.87 13.98
N ARG A 458 -12.35 5.84 12.70
CA ARG A 458 -13.19 6.85 12.05
C ARG A 458 -14.66 6.44 11.92
N ILE A 459 -14.99 5.18 12.19
CA ILE A 459 -16.38 4.72 12.15
C ILE A 459 -17.13 5.17 13.40
N SER A 460 -18.46 5.24 13.34
CA SER A 460 -19.32 5.62 14.47
C SER A 460 -19.40 4.55 15.57
N TRP A 461 -18.73 3.40 15.40
CA TRP A 461 -18.68 2.28 16.34
C TRP A 461 -20.06 1.85 16.84
N GLN A 462 -21.09 1.94 16.00
CA GLN A 462 -22.47 1.57 16.33
C GLN A 462 -22.64 0.06 16.49
N ARG A 463 -23.83 -0.37 16.97
CA ARG A 463 -24.13 -1.79 17.15
C ARG A 463 -24.02 -2.54 15.83
N ARG A 464 -24.58 -2.00 14.74
CA ARG A 464 -24.45 -2.54 13.39
C ARG A 464 -22.99 -2.76 12.99
N ASP A 465 -22.16 -1.73 13.06
CA ASP A 465 -20.75 -1.81 12.63
C ASP A 465 -19.96 -2.83 13.46
N ARG A 466 -20.20 -2.89 14.78
CA ARG A 466 -19.56 -3.88 15.66
C ARG A 466 -19.93 -5.31 15.29
N ILE A 467 -21.20 -5.57 14.92
CA ILE A 467 -21.65 -6.91 14.50
C ILE A 467 -21.04 -7.30 13.16
N ILE A 468 -20.99 -6.36 12.20
CA ILE A 468 -20.36 -6.58 10.89
C ILE A 468 -18.88 -6.96 11.09
N LEU A 469 -18.16 -6.18 11.89
CA LEU A 469 -16.74 -6.43 12.21
C LEU A 469 -16.55 -7.77 12.92
N ALA A 470 -17.33 -8.04 13.98
CA ALA A 470 -17.21 -9.28 14.74
C ALA A 470 -17.43 -10.52 13.88
N THR A 471 -18.43 -10.48 13.00
CA THR A 471 -18.72 -11.57 12.07
C THR A 471 -17.59 -11.75 11.06
N ALA A 472 -17.13 -10.67 10.42
CA ALA A 472 -16.04 -10.73 9.46
C ALA A 472 -14.73 -11.24 10.09
N TRP A 473 -14.39 -10.74 11.28
CA TRP A 473 -13.18 -11.11 12.00
C TRP A 473 -13.22 -12.55 12.52
N THR A 474 -14.40 -13.08 12.87
CA THR A 474 -14.54 -14.48 13.29
C THR A 474 -14.03 -15.43 12.20
N PHE A 475 -14.45 -15.22 10.96
CA PHE A 475 -14.01 -16.05 9.84
C PHE A 475 -12.56 -15.74 9.43
N ALA A 476 -12.22 -14.46 9.33
CA ALA A 476 -10.91 -14.05 8.85
C ALA A 476 -9.77 -14.45 9.81
N PHE A 477 -9.89 -14.15 11.11
CA PHE A 477 -8.93 -14.63 12.10
C PHE A 477 -9.04 -16.14 12.32
N GLY A 478 -10.23 -16.74 12.17
CA GLY A 478 -10.39 -18.19 12.26
C GLY A 478 -9.51 -18.94 11.27
N VAL A 479 -9.54 -18.53 9.99
CA VAL A 479 -8.68 -19.10 8.93
C VAL A 479 -7.21 -18.75 9.15
N LEU A 480 -6.91 -17.53 9.61
CA LEU A 480 -5.53 -17.13 9.89
C LEU A 480 -4.90 -17.96 11.02
N LEU A 481 -5.65 -18.23 12.10
CA LEU A 481 -5.16 -18.95 13.27
C LEU A 481 -5.22 -20.47 13.11
N VAL A 482 -6.17 -20.97 12.31
CA VAL A 482 -6.33 -22.39 12.03
C VAL A 482 -6.41 -22.61 10.51
N PRO A 483 -5.27 -22.61 9.80
CA PRO A 483 -5.24 -22.78 8.34
C PRO A 483 -5.86 -24.11 7.87
N GLU A 484 -5.80 -25.16 8.70
CA GLU A 484 -6.37 -26.48 8.38
C GLU A 484 -7.90 -26.52 8.44
N TRP A 485 -8.56 -25.50 9.02
CA TRP A 485 -10.02 -25.47 9.16
C TRP A 485 -10.71 -25.54 7.80
N SER A 486 -10.17 -24.84 6.79
CA SER A 486 -10.72 -24.83 5.44
C SER A 486 -10.28 -26.03 4.58
N ALA A 487 -9.14 -26.64 4.92
CA ALA A 487 -8.54 -27.77 4.19
C ALA A 487 -9.37 -29.07 4.27
N HIS A 488 -10.49 -29.09 5.00
CA HIS A 488 -11.35 -30.26 5.19
C HIS A 488 -12.74 -30.11 4.58
N PHE A 489 -13.09 -28.95 4.00
CA PHE A 489 -14.43 -28.71 3.45
C PHE A 489 -14.81 -29.68 2.34
N PHE A 490 -13.84 -30.10 1.52
CA PHE A 490 -14.07 -30.97 0.38
C PHE A 490 -13.48 -32.39 0.54
N ARG A 491 -13.06 -32.77 1.76
CA ARG A 491 -12.61 -34.15 2.03
C ARG A 491 -13.77 -35.13 1.79
N GLY A 492 -13.61 -36.00 0.79
CA GLY A 492 -14.60 -37.02 0.41
C GLY A 492 -15.48 -36.66 -0.79
N VAL A 493 -15.22 -35.52 -1.46
CA VAL A 493 -15.81 -35.27 -2.78
C VAL A 493 -14.98 -36.00 -3.84
N ASP A 494 -15.44 -37.18 -4.26
CA ASP A 494 -14.82 -37.89 -5.38
C ASP A 494 -15.05 -37.11 -6.68
N THR A 495 -14.00 -36.48 -7.19
CA THR A 495 -14.03 -35.72 -8.45
C THR A 495 -14.08 -36.64 -9.67
N ASN A 496 -13.96 -37.97 -9.50
CA ASN A 496 -14.00 -38.98 -10.56
C ASN A 496 -13.05 -38.65 -11.75
N GLY A 497 -11.91 -37.98 -11.48
CA GLY A 497 -10.96 -37.55 -12.50
C GLY A 497 -11.44 -36.41 -13.40
N ASN A 498 -12.50 -35.69 -13.01
CA ASN A 498 -12.96 -34.50 -13.72
C ASN A 498 -12.08 -33.28 -13.34
N GLU A 499 -11.08 -33.01 -14.17
CA GLU A 499 -10.14 -31.89 -14.02
C GLU A 499 -10.85 -30.53 -13.84
N ALA A 500 -12.01 -30.34 -14.48
CA ALA A 500 -12.77 -29.08 -14.36
C ALA A 500 -13.39 -28.92 -12.96
N LEU A 501 -13.97 -30.00 -12.42
CA LEU A 501 -14.58 -29.97 -11.08
C LEU A 501 -13.51 -29.82 -10.00
N GLU A 502 -12.38 -30.52 -10.15
CA GLU A 502 -11.23 -30.40 -9.26
C GLU A 502 -10.69 -28.97 -9.24
N GLY A 503 -10.47 -28.36 -10.41
CA GLY A 503 -10.05 -26.96 -10.50
C GLY A 503 -11.06 -25.98 -9.86
N TRP A 504 -12.37 -26.23 -9.98
CA TRP A 504 -13.39 -25.41 -9.31
C TRP A 504 -13.38 -25.56 -7.78
N LEU A 505 -13.22 -26.78 -7.26
CA LEU A 505 -13.13 -27.02 -5.82
C LEU A 505 -11.89 -26.37 -5.22
N GLU A 506 -10.74 -26.51 -5.87
CA GLU A 506 -9.50 -25.83 -5.50
C GLU A 506 -9.64 -24.30 -5.51
N THR A 507 -10.38 -23.77 -6.48
CA THR A 507 -10.66 -22.33 -6.57
C THR A 507 -11.41 -21.86 -5.33
N ILE A 508 -12.45 -22.60 -4.91
CA ILE A 508 -13.24 -22.28 -3.72
C ILE A 508 -12.39 -22.44 -2.46
N GLU A 509 -11.59 -23.50 -2.37
CA GLU A 509 -10.68 -23.72 -1.25
C GLU A 509 -9.69 -22.58 -1.11
N THR A 510 -9.10 -22.09 -2.21
CA THR A 510 -8.15 -20.96 -2.18
C THR A 510 -8.81 -19.69 -1.63
N VAL A 511 -10.06 -19.42 -2.02
CA VAL A 511 -10.83 -18.26 -1.54
C VAL A 511 -11.14 -18.36 -0.05
N VAL A 512 -11.57 -19.54 0.40
CA VAL A 512 -11.94 -19.77 1.81
C VAL A 512 -10.69 -19.83 2.70
N SER A 513 -9.59 -20.38 2.21
CA SER A 513 -8.31 -20.48 2.92
C SER A 513 -7.53 -19.16 2.97
N THR A 514 -8.00 -18.10 2.28
CA THR A 514 -7.36 -16.78 2.30
C THR A 514 -8.08 -15.84 3.28
N PRO A 515 -7.47 -15.48 4.44
CA PRO A 515 -8.10 -14.68 5.49
C PRO A 515 -8.66 -13.33 5.01
N SER A 516 -7.88 -12.61 4.19
CA SER A 516 -8.24 -11.28 3.70
C SER A 516 -9.43 -11.32 2.75
N ILE A 517 -9.49 -12.33 1.86
CA ILE A 517 -10.59 -12.52 0.91
C ILE A 517 -11.86 -12.92 1.65
N LEU A 518 -11.80 -13.92 2.53
CA LEU A 518 -12.96 -14.37 3.28
C LEU A 518 -13.50 -13.24 4.19
N GLY A 519 -12.61 -12.53 4.88
CA GLY A 519 -12.98 -11.37 5.69
C GLY A 519 -13.65 -10.26 4.87
N CYS A 520 -13.14 -9.97 3.68
CA CYS A 520 -13.73 -8.99 2.76
C CYS A 520 -15.16 -9.39 2.36
N LEU A 521 -15.33 -10.62 1.86
CA LEU A 521 -16.63 -11.11 1.38
C LEU A 521 -17.68 -11.16 2.50
N VAL A 522 -17.28 -11.59 3.70
CA VAL A 522 -18.18 -11.59 4.87
C VAL A 522 -18.51 -10.17 5.30
N ALA A 523 -17.54 -9.26 5.36
CA ALA A 523 -17.80 -7.87 5.74
C ALA A 523 -18.72 -7.17 4.72
N MET A 524 -18.50 -7.38 3.41
CA MET A 524 -19.35 -6.82 2.36
C MET A 524 -20.77 -7.39 2.40
N SER A 525 -20.92 -8.71 2.52
CA SER A 525 -22.23 -9.35 2.60
C SER A 525 -23.00 -8.92 3.85
N MET A 526 -22.34 -8.87 5.01
CA MET A 526 -22.96 -8.37 6.24
C MET A 526 -23.34 -6.90 6.13
N ASN A 527 -22.53 -6.06 5.50
CA ASN A 527 -22.87 -4.66 5.26
C ASN A 527 -24.09 -4.49 4.34
N LEU A 528 -24.31 -5.40 3.39
CA LEU A 528 -25.48 -5.38 2.51
C LEU A 528 -26.75 -5.95 3.16
N ILE A 529 -26.61 -6.94 4.04
CA ILE A 529 -27.73 -7.62 4.70
C ILE A 529 -28.21 -6.85 5.93
N MET A 530 -27.30 -6.28 6.71
CA MET A 530 -27.64 -5.57 7.94
C MET A 530 -28.35 -4.25 7.65
N PRO A 531 -29.56 -4.03 8.19
CA PRO A 531 -30.27 -2.76 8.02
C PRO A 531 -29.44 -1.61 8.61
N GLU A 532 -29.54 -0.43 8.02
CA GLU A 532 -28.94 0.79 8.59
C GLU A 532 -29.66 1.09 9.92
N ASP A 533 -28.88 1.23 11.00
CA ASP A 533 -29.41 1.68 12.29
C ASP A 533 -29.92 3.12 12.04
N VAL A 534 -31.20 3.40 12.35
CA VAL A 534 -31.73 4.77 12.28
C VAL A 534 -31.08 5.52 13.45
N ASP A 535 -30.12 6.41 13.15
CA ASP A 535 -29.38 7.16 14.15
C ASP A 535 -30.32 7.79 15.19
N GLU A 536 -30.14 7.47 16.48
CA GLU A 536 -30.85 8.19 17.55
C GLU A 536 -30.49 9.68 17.56
N GLU A 537 -29.28 10.07 17.10
CA GLU A 537 -28.90 11.48 16.89
C GLU A 537 -29.69 12.15 15.76
N SER A 538 -30.13 11.40 14.74
CA SER A 538 -31.00 11.95 13.69
C SER A 538 -32.43 12.17 14.20
N LYS A 539 -32.88 11.33 15.14
CA LYS A 539 -34.14 11.54 15.87
C LYS A 539 -34.05 12.74 16.80
N ASP A 540 -32.97 12.88 17.58
CA ASP A 540 -32.81 14.05 18.47
C ASP A 540 -32.73 15.37 17.69
N ALA A 541 -32.08 15.37 16.52
CA ALA A 541 -32.05 16.53 15.63
C ALA A 541 -33.41 16.81 14.97
N SER A 542 -34.11 15.77 14.48
CA SER A 542 -35.45 15.93 13.90
C SER A 542 -36.51 16.30 14.93
N ASP A 543 -36.40 15.79 16.15
CA ASP A 543 -37.30 16.04 17.27
C ASP A 543 -37.04 17.44 17.85
N MET A 544 -35.79 17.92 17.86
CA MET A 544 -35.49 19.34 18.10
C MET A 544 -36.05 20.24 17.00
N GLU A 545 -35.90 19.88 15.72
CA GLU A 545 -36.39 20.70 14.60
C GLU A 545 -37.93 20.73 14.55
N GLN A 546 -38.59 19.62 14.92
CA GLN A 546 -40.05 19.55 15.13
C GLN A 546 -40.49 20.36 16.35
N GLY A 547 -39.79 20.27 17.48
CA GLY A 547 -40.08 21.07 18.68
C GLY A 547 -39.88 22.58 18.48
N ILE A 548 -38.93 22.98 17.62
CA ILE A 548 -38.74 24.39 17.23
C ILE A 548 -39.88 24.87 16.32
N ASN A 549 -40.35 24.04 15.39
CA ASN A 549 -41.45 24.38 14.49
C ASN A 549 -42.81 24.41 15.22
N GLU A 550 -43.06 23.54 16.19
CA GLU A 550 -44.27 23.58 17.03
C GLU A 550 -44.31 24.85 17.89
N ASN A 551 -43.19 25.24 18.51
CA ASN A 551 -43.07 26.50 19.26
C ASN A 551 -43.23 27.73 18.37
N ARG A 552 -42.77 27.68 17.12
CA ARG A 552 -42.94 28.77 16.15
C ARG A 552 -44.40 28.95 15.76
N ASN A 553 -45.15 27.85 15.61
CA ASN A 553 -46.57 27.88 15.25
C ASN A 553 -47.45 28.34 16.42
N THR A 554 -47.11 28.02 17.67
CA THR A 554 -47.83 28.51 18.86
C THR A 554 -47.62 30.01 19.11
N ILE A 555 -46.45 30.57 18.75
CA ILE A 555 -46.19 32.01 18.85
C ILE A 555 -46.95 32.81 17.77
N THR A 556 -47.27 32.20 16.63
CA THR A 556 -48.06 32.83 15.55
C THR A 556 -49.58 32.77 15.74
N GLU A 557 -50.08 32.01 16.73
CA GLU A 557 -51.52 31.88 17.05
C GLU A 557 -51.97 32.74 18.24
N ILE A 558 -51.28 33.85 18.55
CA ILE A 558 -51.84 34.86 19.47
C ILE A 558 -52.93 35.65 18.71
N PRO A 559 -54.20 35.66 19.15
CA PRO A 559 -55.27 36.36 18.44
C PRO A 559 -55.05 37.88 18.47
N SER A 560 -55.38 38.53 17.37
CA SER A 560 -55.24 39.95 17.06
C SER A 560 -56.14 40.90 17.88
N THR A 561 -56.39 40.64 19.16
CA THR A 561 -57.29 41.44 20.01
C THR A 561 -56.61 42.58 20.77
N ALA A 562 -55.38 42.97 20.40
CA ALA A 562 -54.61 44.02 21.10
C ALA A 562 -54.16 45.19 20.19
N GLN A 563 -54.93 45.53 19.14
CA GLN A 563 -54.68 46.72 18.31
C GLN A 563 -55.74 47.84 18.45
N SER A 564 -56.70 47.74 19.37
CA SER A 564 -57.71 48.79 19.60
C SER A 564 -57.49 49.66 20.85
N THR A 565 -56.39 49.49 21.58
CA THR A 565 -56.15 50.19 22.87
C THR A 565 -54.94 51.13 22.84
N GLN A 566 -54.69 51.82 21.71
CA GLN A 566 -53.67 52.87 21.62
C GLN A 566 -54.19 54.22 21.08
N SER A 567 -55.50 54.39 20.86
CA SER A 567 -56.08 55.67 20.38
C SER A 567 -56.87 56.47 21.43
N GLN A 568 -56.73 56.19 22.72
CA GLN A 568 -57.46 56.86 23.81
C GLN A 568 -56.57 57.51 24.89
N LEU A 569 -55.27 57.72 24.62
CA LEU A 569 -54.34 58.37 25.58
C LEU A 569 -53.62 59.61 25.03
N GLU A 570 -54.10 60.17 23.92
CA GLU A 570 -53.77 61.56 23.51
C GLU A 570 -55.06 62.38 23.43
N LYS A 571 -55.55 62.84 24.59
CA LYS A 571 -56.35 64.06 24.76
C LYS A 571 -56.36 64.51 26.21
#